data_AF-G1WF08-F1
#
_entry.id   AF-G1WF08-F1
#
_cell.length_a   1.000
_cell.length_b   1.000
_cell.length_c   1.000
_cell.angle_alpha   90.00
_cell.angle_beta   90.00
_cell.angle_gamma   90.00
#
_symmetry.space_group_name_H-M   'P 1'
#
loop_
_entity.id
_entity.type
_entity.pdbx_description
1 polymer ?
#
loop_
_entity_poly.entity_id
_entity_poly.type
_entity_poly.pdbx_seq_one_letter_code
_entity_poly.pdbx_strand_id
1 'polypeptide(L)'
;MNINPKTYLQQWADRYKHDLTENIMPFWMEHGLDRVNGGVYTCVNRDGSLMDTTKSVWFQGRFAYVCAYAYNHIERKSEWLEAAKSTLEFIEKHCFDTDRHMFFSVTADGTPLRKRRYVFSETFAAIAMAEYSIASGDQHYAQRAIEVFADTLRFLNTPGFLQPKFEPSVQLQGHSIVMILINVCSILRQVSNDERLEKQINESIDKLQRYFMHPEFKALLECVGPNGEFINTNMTRTINPGHCIETSWFLMEEARHRQWDKPLLDTALTIFDWSWDWGWDQEFGGIINFRDCKNLPSQDYAQDMKFWWPQCETIIASLYAYLATGDDKYLQRHQQISEWTYAHLPDKDYPEWYGYLHRDGTVAQPAKGNLYKGPFHVPRMMMKSFALCNDILEQL
;
A
#
# COMPACT_ATOMS: atom_id res chain seq x y z
N MET A 1 -11.41 -28.54 2.82
CA MET A 1 -12.76 -28.47 3.44
C MET A 1 -13.66 -27.76 2.45
N ASN A 2 -14.91 -28.20 2.25
CA ASN A 2 -15.86 -27.44 1.42
C ASN A 2 -16.36 -26.24 2.21
N ILE A 3 -15.69 -25.09 2.03
CA ILE A 3 -16.13 -23.80 2.57
C ILE A 3 -17.46 -23.45 1.89
N ASN A 4 -18.48 -23.06 2.64
CA ASN A 4 -19.64 -22.39 2.04
C ASN A 4 -19.25 -20.93 1.79
N PRO A 5 -19.09 -20.47 0.52
CA PRO A 5 -18.55 -19.14 0.24
C PRO A 5 -19.39 -18.02 0.85
N LYS A 6 -20.72 -18.15 0.83
CA LYS A 6 -21.64 -17.14 1.34
C LYS A 6 -21.48 -16.93 2.85
N THR A 7 -21.51 -18.01 3.63
CA THR A 7 -21.32 -17.92 5.09
C THR A 7 -19.93 -17.42 5.45
N TYR A 8 -18.91 -17.90 4.73
CA TYR A 8 -17.52 -17.53 4.97
C TYR A 8 -17.26 -16.04 4.69
N LEU A 9 -17.71 -15.52 3.54
CA LEU A 9 -17.51 -14.12 3.16
C LEU A 9 -18.31 -13.18 4.05
N GLN A 10 -19.50 -13.56 4.49
CA GLN A 10 -20.27 -12.77 5.46
C GLN A 10 -19.51 -12.62 6.78
N GLN A 11 -18.97 -13.72 7.31
CA GLN A 11 -18.18 -13.69 8.55
C GLN A 11 -16.96 -12.77 8.44
N TRP A 12 -16.25 -12.83 7.31
CA TRP A 12 -15.09 -11.98 7.07
C TRP A 12 -15.46 -10.50 6.87
N ALA A 13 -16.54 -10.21 6.13
CA ALA A 13 -17.05 -8.84 6.00
C ALA A 13 -17.35 -8.22 7.37
N ASP A 14 -18.12 -8.94 8.20
CA ASP A 14 -18.47 -8.49 9.55
C ASP A 14 -17.21 -8.28 10.40
N ARG A 15 -16.24 -9.21 10.32
CA ARG A 15 -14.98 -9.12 11.05
C ARG A 15 -14.13 -7.93 10.62
N TYR A 16 -13.97 -7.68 9.33
CA TYR A 16 -13.17 -6.55 8.83
C TYR A 16 -13.76 -5.22 9.27
N LYS A 17 -15.09 -5.06 9.17
CA LYS A 17 -15.75 -3.84 9.63
C LYS A 17 -15.59 -3.68 11.14
N HIS A 18 -15.87 -4.73 11.91
CA HIS A 18 -15.78 -4.69 13.37
C HIS A 18 -14.36 -4.36 13.85
N ASP A 19 -13.33 -5.06 13.37
CA ASP A 19 -11.95 -4.80 13.80
C ASP A 19 -11.49 -3.40 13.39
N LEU A 20 -11.92 -2.90 12.22
CA LEU A 20 -11.60 -1.54 11.80
C LEU A 20 -12.19 -0.50 12.77
N THR A 21 -13.48 -0.62 13.10
CA THR A 21 -14.21 0.40 13.88
C THR A 21 -13.97 0.30 15.38
N GLU A 22 -13.73 -0.90 15.91
CA GLU A 22 -13.64 -1.15 17.35
C GLU A 22 -12.19 -1.35 17.83
N ASN A 23 -11.22 -1.57 16.93
CA ASN A 23 -9.84 -1.83 17.32
C ASN A 23 -8.84 -0.90 16.61
N ILE A 24 -8.78 -0.95 15.27
CA ILE A 24 -7.71 -0.28 14.51
C ILE A 24 -7.86 1.25 14.50
N MET A 25 -9.01 1.77 14.08
CA MET A 25 -9.22 3.22 14.02
C MET A 25 -9.18 3.88 15.40
N PRO A 26 -9.84 3.34 16.45
CA PRO A 26 -9.75 3.90 17.80
C PRO A 26 -8.30 4.03 18.30
N PHE A 27 -7.45 3.02 18.07
CA PHE A 27 -6.04 3.08 18.47
C PHE A 27 -5.31 4.28 17.86
N TRP A 28 -5.48 4.50 16.56
CA TRP A 28 -4.80 5.59 15.87
C TRP A 28 -5.42 6.97 16.15
N MET A 29 -6.71 7.05 16.46
CA MET A 29 -7.35 8.30 16.91
C MET A 29 -6.88 8.72 18.30
N GLU A 30 -6.65 7.76 19.19
CA GLU A 30 -6.19 8.02 20.56
C GLU A 30 -4.69 8.28 20.62
N HIS A 31 -3.89 7.39 20.03
CA HIS A 31 -2.43 7.38 20.21
C HIS A 31 -1.66 8.03 19.06
N GLY A 32 -2.26 8.11 17.88
CA GLY A 32 -1.62 8.65 16.68
C GLY A 32 -1.88 10.13 16.47
N LEU A 33 -3.11 10.61 16.67
CA LEU A 33 -3.49 11.97 16.29
C LEU A 33 -2.78 13.03 17.14
N ASP A 34 -2.05 13.95 16.51
CA ASP A 34 -1.43 15.08 17.20
C ASP A 34 -2.43 16.23 17.34
N ARG A 35 -3.05 16.32 18.52
CA ARG A 35 -4.01 17.39 18.85
C ARG A 35 -3.35 18.73 19.20
N VAL A 36 -2.01 18.79 19.28
CA VAL A 36 -1.25 20.01 19.61
C VAL A 36 -0.81 20.74 18.35
N ASN A 37 -0.12 20.05 17.43
CA ASN A 37 0.41 20.68 16.19
C ASN A 37 -0.38 20.32 14.93
N GLY A 38 -1.36 19.41 15.03
CA GLY A 38 -1.97 18.76 13.88
C GLY A 38 -1.09 17.67 13.29
N GLY A 39 -1.67 16.85 12.41
CA GLY A 39 -0.99 15.69 11.84
C GLY A 39 -1.08 14.44 12.70
N VAL A 40 -0.27 13.43 12.37
CA VAL A 40 -0.27 12.12 13.00
C VAL A 40 1.14 11.66 13.37
N TYR A 41 1.29 11.15 14.58
CA TYR A 41 2.45 10.40 15.05
C TYR A 41 2.31 8.93 14.67
N THR A 42 3.44 8.32 14.29
CA THR A 42 3.48 6.89 13.94
C THR A 42 4.45 6.08 14.77
N CYS A 43 5.45 6.72 15.40
CA CYS A 43 6.40 6.04 16.27
C CYS A 43 5.81 5.78 17.67
N VAL A 44 4.83 4.88 17.73
CA VAL A 44 4.12 4.49 18.97
C VAL A 44 4.50 3.07 19.39
N ASN A 45 4.71 2.90 20.69
CA ASN A 45 5.09 1.64 21.34
C ASN A 45 3.94 0.63 21.30
N ARG A 46 4.16 -0.59 21.84
CA ARG A 46 3.16 -1.65 21.90
C ARG A 46 1.86 -1.21 22.58
N ASP A 47 1.98 -0.43 23.65
CA ASP A 47 0.87 0.08 24.46
C ASP A 47 0.29 1.41 23.94
N GLY A 48 0.75 1.89 22.78
CA GLY A 48 0.34 3.18 22.22
C GLY A 48 1.11 4.38 22.75
N SER A 49 2.01 4.22 23.73
CA SER A 49 2.84 5.35 24.20
C SER A 49 3.74 5.89 23.09
N LEU A 50 3.85 7.20 22.98
CA LEU A 50 4.66 7.85 21.95
C LEU A 50 6.16 7.66 22.24
N MET A 51 6.89 7.04 21.31
CA MET A 51 8.33 6.82 21.43
C MET A 51 9.17 7.92 20.79
N ASP A 52 8.68 8.49 19.68
CA ASP A 52 9.39 9.52 18.91
C ASP A 52 8.36 10.46 18.26
N THR A 53 8.57 11.77 18.38
CA THR A 53 7.66 12.80 17.87
C THR A 53 7.90 13.15 16.40
N THR A 54 8.86 12.50 15.75
CA THR A 54 9.12 12.64 14.31
C THR A 54 7.90 12.22 13.50
N LYS A 55 7.43 13.10 12.62
CA LYS A 55 6.32 12.85 11.71
C LYS A 55 6.84 12.36 10.36
N SER A 56 6.39 11.17 9.97
CA SER A 56 6.54 10.67 8.60
C SER A 56 5.55 11.37 7.68
N VAL A 57 6.05 12.02 6.63
CA VAL A 57 5.21 12.74 5.64
C VAL A 57 4.34 11.77 4.86
N TRP A 58 4.85 10.56 4.59
CA TRP A 58 4.06 9.49 3.98
C TRP A 58 2.82 9.17 4.81
N PHE A 59 2.97 9.07 6.13
CA PHE A 59 1.86 8.75 7.01
C PHE A 59 0.92 9.91 7.27
N GLN A 60 1.33 11.16 7.05
CA GLN A 60 0.36 12.25 7.01
C GLN A 60 -0.65 12.03 5.88
N GLY A 61 -0.18 11.74 4.66
CA GLY A 61 -1.06 11.48 3.53
C GLY A 61 -1.82 10.16 3.67
N ARG A 62 -1.14 9.07 4.05
CA ARG A 62 -1.77 7.77 4.21
C ARG A 62 -2.87 7.75 5.28
N PHE A 63 -2.66 8.41 6.42
CA PHE A 63 -3.67 8.49 7.46
C PHE A 63 -4.85 9.37 7.04
N ALA A 64 -4.58 10.53 6.43
CA ALA A 64 -5.62 11.38 5.84
C ALA A 64 -6.52 10.60 4.87
N TYR A 65 -5.91 9.84 3.96
CA TYR A 65 -6.61 8.96 3.03
C TYR A 65 -7.46 7.93 3.76
N VAL A 66 -6.89 7.20 4.74
CA VAL A 66 -7.61 6.18 5.52
C VAL A 66 -8.84 6.77 6.21
N CYS A 67 -8.69 7.92 6.86
CA CYS A 67 -9.78 8.57 7.57
C CYS A 67 -10.90 9.05 6.63
N ALA A 68 -10.54 9.67 5.50
CA ALA A 68 -11.50 10.12 4.50
C ALA A 68 -12.21 8.93 3.81
N TYR A 69 -11.47 7.88 3.47
CA TYR A 69 -12.03 6.67 2.85
C TYR A 69 -12.97 5.94 3.82
N ALA A 70 -12.60 5.82 5.10
CA ALA A 70 -13.47 5.25 6.13
C ALA A 70 -14.77 6.05 6.29
N TYR A 71 -14.69 7.38 6.24
CA TYR A 71 -15.86 8.25 6.28
C TYR A 71 -16.80 8.02 5.10
N ASN A 72 -16.26 7.84 3.89
CA ASN A 72 -17.03 7.61 2.67
C ASN A 72 -17.68 6.24 2.62
N HIS A 73 -16.96 5.20 3.02
CA HIS A 73 -17.29 3.81 2.68
C HIS A 73 -17.67 2.93 3.87
N ILE A 74 -17.39 3.36 5.10
CA ILE A 74 -17.67 2.56 6.32
C ILE A 74 -18.72 3.24 7.15
N GLU A 75 -18.41 4.39 7.76
CA GLU A 75 -19.28 5.13 8.67
C GLU A 75 -18.94 6.62 8.64
N ARG A 76 -19.96 7.48 8.57
CA ARG A 76 -19.78 8.94 8.57
C ARG A 76 -19.50 9.52 9.96
N LYS A 77 -18.35 9.18 10.55
CA LYS A 77 -17.90 9.74 11.84
C LYS A 77 -17.17 11.08 11.62
N SER A 78 -17.67 12.16 12.23
CA SER A 78 -17.07 13.49 12.09
C SER A 78 -15.60 13.52 12.53
N GLU A 79 -15.26 12.77 13.58
CA GLU A 79 -13.88 12.65 14.08
C GLU A 79 -12.89 12.19 12.99
N TRP A 80 -13.29 11.26 12.12
CA TRP A 80 -12.43 10.81 11.02
C TRP A 80 -12.22 11.91 9.99
N LEU A 81 -13.28 12.64 9.64
CA LEU A 81 -13.18 13.75 8.69
C LEU A 81 -12.31 14.89 9.26
N GLU A 82 -12.46 15.20 10.55
CA GLU A 82 -11.65 16.20 11.26
C GLU A 82 -10.18 15.79 11.36
N ALA A 83 -9.89 14.51 11.64
CA ALA A 83 -8.53 13.98 11.66
C ALA A 83 -7.87 14.07 10.27
N ALA A 84 -8.61 13.70 9.20
CA ALA A 84 -8.12 13.84 7.83
C ALA A 84 -7.79 15.30 7.51
N LYS A 85 -8.69 16.23 7.85
CA LYS A 85 -8.48 17.67 7.67
C LYS A 85 -7.24 18.16 8.41
N SER A 86 -7.07 17.79 9.69
CA SER A 86 -5.91 18.17 10.49
C SER A 86 -4.59 17.76 9.85
N THR A 87 -4.53 16.53 9.30
CA THR A 87 -3.33 16.04 8.63
C THR A 87 -3.06 16.69 7.28
N LEU A 88 -4.10 17.05 6.52
CA LEU A 88 -3.96 17.78 5.26
C LEU A 88 -3.52 19.23 5.48
N GLU A 89 -4.07 19.92 6.47
CA GLU A 89 -3.62 21.26 6.86
C GLU A 89 -2.16 21.25 7.32
N PHE A 90 -1.76 20.21 8.07
CA PHE A 90 -0.36 20.00 8.44
C PHE A 90 0.54 19.78 7.21
N ILE A 91 0.08 18.98 6.24
CA ILE A 91 0.80 18.77 4.97
C ILE A 91 1.02 20.08 4.23
N GLU A 92 -0.03 20.87 4.00
CA GLU A 92 0.06 22.12 3.23
C GLU A 92 0.97 23.13 3.92
N LYS A 93 0.96 23.17 5.25
CA LYS A 93 1.74 24.14 6.03
C LYS A 93 3.22 23.76 6.18
N HIS A 94 3.54 22.46 6.28
CA HIS A 94 4.86 22.04 6.77
C HIS A 94 5.60 21.03 5.88
N CYS A 95 4.93 20.33 4.98
CA CYS A 95 5.53 19.18 4.30
C CYS A 95 6.13 19.51 2.92
N PHE A 96 5.84 20.68 2.37
CA PHE A 96 6.42 21.15 1.11
C PHE A 96 7.67 22.01 1.37
N ASP A 97 8.74 21.77 0.63
CA ASP A 97 9.87 22.69 0.56
C ASP A 97 9.60 23.80 -0.48
N THR A 98 10.49 24.79 -0.52
CA THR A 98 10.50 25.95 -1.42
C THR A 98 10.46 25.60 -2.92
N ASP A 99 10.99 24.43 -3.30
CA ASP A 99 10.95 23.89 -4.68
C ASP A 99 9.69 23.06 -4.98
N ARG A 100 8.73 23.03 -4.03
CA ARG A 100 7.51 22.22 -4.00
C ARG A 100 7.71 20.72 -3.85
N HIS A 101 8.96 20.24 -3.78
CA HIS A 101 9.27 18.84 -3.49
C HIS A 101 9.12 18.60 -1.99
N MET A 102 8.41 17.55 -1.63
CA MET A 102 8.02 17.29 -0.25
C MET A 102 9.16 16.66 0.55
N PHE A 103 9.17 16.96 1.84
CA PHE A 103 10.01 16.25 2.79
C PHE A 103 9.53 14.80 2.96
N PHE A 104 10.41 13.96 3.49
CA PHE A 104 10.11 12.60 3.93
C PHE A 104 9.74 12.56 5.42
N SER A 105 10.41 13.37 6.24
CA SER A 105 10.12 13.47 7.66
C SER A 105 10.36 14.89 8.17
N VAL A 106 9.55 15.27 9.15
CA VAL A 106 9.58 16.56 9.85
C VAL A 106 9.45 16.32 11.36
N THR A 107 9.84 17.28 12.18
CA THR A 107 9.60 17.28 13.63
C THR A 107 8.11 17.44 13.95
N ALA A 108 7.74 17.36 15.23
CA ALA A 108 6.37 17.56 15.68
C ALA A 108 5.75 18.89 15.21
N ASP A 109 6.51 19.98 15.27
CA ASP A 109 6.11 21.34 14.87
C ASP A 109 6.28 21.62 13.36
N GLY A 110 6.70 20.62 12.59
CA GLY A 110 6.85 20.73 11.14
C GLY A 110 8.20 21.24 10.66
N THR A 111 9.21 21.34 11.53
CA THR A 111 10.59 21.63 11.10
C THR A 111 11.14 20.49 10.23
N PRO A 112 11.66 20.75 9.03
CA PRO A 112 12.09 19.70 8.12
C PRO A 112 13.34 18.96 8.64
N LEU A 113 13.27 17.62 8.62
CA LEU A 113 14.38 16.75 9.05
C LEU A 113 15.06 16.06 7.88
N ARG A 114 14.29 15.62 6.89
CA ARG A 114 14.84 14.85 5.77
C ARG A 114 14.00 15.03 4.52
N LYS A 115 14.66 15.37 3.42
CA LYS A 115 14.13 15.24 2.05
C LYS A 115 14.71 13.98 1.39
N ARG A 116 13.93 13.26 0.58
CA ARG A 116 14.36 12.02 -0.09
C ARG A 116 14.35 12.20 -1.59
N ARG A 117 15.21 11.46 -2.28
CA ARG A 117 15.40 11.48 -3.75
C ARG A 117 14.24 10.92 -4.61
N TYR A 118 13.04 10.83 -4.07
CA TYR A 118 11.88 10.22 -4.71
C TYR A 118 10.62 11.00 -4.36
N VAL A 119 9.49 10.61 -4.96
CA VAL A 119 8.23 11.38 -4.94
C VAL A 119 7.08 10.69 -4.18
N PHE A 120 7.40 9.73 -3.31
CA PHE A 120 6.37 8.96 -2.61
C PHE A 120 5.55 9.82 -1.62
N SER A 121 6.14 10.88 -1.03
CA SER A 121 5.39 11.78 -0.15
C SER A 121 4.25 12.47 -0.90
N GLU A 122 4.53 12.92 -2.12
CA GLU A 122 3.59 13.55 -3.04
C GLU A 122 2.50 12.57 -3.44
N THR A 123 2.85 11.33 -3.76
CA THR A 123 1.85 10.32 -4.12
C THR A 123 0.82 10.09 -3.01
N PHE A 124 1.27 10.00 -1.75
CA PHE A 124 0.36 9.81 -0.62
C PHE A 124 -0.43 11.07 -0.27
N ALA A 125 0.16 12.26 -0.43
CA ALA A 125 -0.57 13.53 -0.28
C ALA A 125 -1.66 13.68 -1.34
N ALA A 126 -1.36 13.38 -2.60
CA ALA A 126 -2.31 13.52 -3.70
C ALA A 126 -3.55 12.63 -3.53
N ILE A 127 -3.37 11.35 -3.19
CA ILE A 127 -4.52 10.44 -2.98
C ILE A 127 -5.37 10.88 -1.78
N ALA A 128 -4.74 11.42 -0.74
CA ALA A 128 -5.43 11.91 0.44
C ALA A 128 -6.28 13.14 0.15
N MET A 129 -5.72 14.09 -0.60
CA MET A 129 -6.44 15.29 -1.04
C MET A 129 -7.63 14.92 -1.93
N ALA A 130 -7.44 13.99 -2.87
CA ALA A 130 -8.52 13.49 -3.72
C ALA A 130 -9.64 12.85 -2.87
N GLU A 131 -9.33 11.88 -2.02
CA GLU A 131 -10.31 11.19 -1.19
C GLU A 131 -11.05 12.13 -0.22
N TYR A 132 -10.31 13.07 0.40
CA TYR A 132 -10.90 14.06 1.30
C TYR A 132 -11.83 15.03 0.57
N SER A 133 -11.54 15.39 -0.68
CA SER A 133 -12.43 16.25 -1.47
C SER A 133 -13.78 15.58 -1.73
N ILE A 134 -13.81 14.25 -1.92
CA ILE A 134 -15.05 13.47 -2.04
C ILE A 134 -15.80 13.48 -0.70
N ALA A 135 -15.08 13.23 0.41
CA ALA A 135 -15.67 13.12 1.74
C ALA A 135 -16.26 14.44 2.28
N SER A 136 -15.56 15.56 2.04
CA SER A 136 -15.93 16.88 2.54
C SER A 136 -16.74 17.72 1.56
N GLY A 137 -16.67 17.40 0.26
CA GLY A 137 -17.17 18.25 -0.83
C GLY A 137 -16.26 19.43 -1.18
N ASP A 138 -15.12 19.59 -0.51
CA ASP A 138 -14.20 20.71 -0.72
C ASP A 138 -13.35 20.53 -1.98
N GLN A 139 -13.74 21.25 -3.04
CA GLN A 139 -13.09 21.19 -4.36
C GLN A 139 -11.67 21.77 -4.36
N HIS A 140 -11.27 22.55 -3.34
CA HIS A 140 -9.88 22.99 -3.19
C HIS A 140 -8.95 21.78 -3.17
N TYR A 141 -9.29 20.74 -2.40
CA TYR A 141 -8.44 19.56 -2.29
C TYR A 141 -8.42 18.70 -3.56
N ALA A 142 -9.50 18.67 -4.34
CA ALA A 142 -9.48 18.03 -5.66
C ALA A 142 -8.47 18.72 -6.60
N GLN A 143 -8.48 20.05 -6.64
CA GLN A 143 -7.54 20.84 -7.43
C GLN A 143 -6.09 20.64 -6.94
N ARG A 144 -5.87 20.70 -5.61
CA ARG A 144 -4.54 20.47 -5.01
C ARG A 144 -3.99 19.07 -5.32
N ALA A 145 -4.83 18.03 -5.32
CA ALA A 145 -4.42 16.67 -5.66
C ALA A 145 -3.80 16.62 -7.08
N ILE A 146 -4.44 17.27 -8.05
CA ILE A 146 -3.97 17.32 -9.45
C ILE A 146 -2.70 18.17 -9.58
N GLU A 147 -2.58 19.26 -8.84
CA GLU A 147 -1.35 20.06 -8.81
C GLU A 147 -0.15 19.29 -8.25
N VAL A 148 -0.35 18.58 -7.13
CA VAL A 148 0.71 17.75 -6.52
C VAL A 148 1.10 16.60 -7.45
N PHE A 149 0.13 16.01 -8.16
CA PHE A 149 0.42 15.00 -9.18
C PHE A 149 1.17 15.57 -10.40
N ALA A 150 0.79 16.76 -10.88
CA ALA A 150 1.50 17.43 -11.95
C ALA A 150 2.96 17.72 -11.57
N ASP A 151 3.20 18.14 -10.33
CA ASP A 151 4.56 18.30 -9.79
C ASP A 151 5.30 16.97 -9.69
N THR A 152 4.64 15.90 -9.25
CA THR A 152 5.19 14.53 -9.22
C THR A 152 5.71 14.13 -10.60
N LEU A 153 4.89 14.30 -11.65
CA LEU A 153 5.31 14.02 -13.03
C LEU A 153 6.44 14.93 -13.48
N ARG A 154 6.40 16.21 -13.13
CA ARG A 154 7.48 17.16 -13.43
C ARG A 154 8.80 16.72 -12.80
N PHE A 155 8.80 16.31 -11.53
CA PHE A 155 9.99 15.87 -10.82
C PHE A 155 10.59 14.60 -11.45
N LEU A 156 9.73 13.64 -11.82
CA LEU A 156 10.16 12.40 -12.46
C LEU A 156 10.74 12.62 -13.87
N ASN A 157 10.16 13.56 -14.62
CA ASN A 157 10.51 13.79 -16.02
C ASN A 157 11.56 14.91 -16.22
N THR A 158 11.97 15.62 -15.17
CA THR A 158 13.00 16.68 -15.26
C THR A 158 14.38 16.09 -14.94
N PRO A 159 15.29 15.95 -15.92
CA PRO A 159 16.61 15.40 -15.67
C PRO A 159 17.37 16.18 -14.59
N GLY A 160 17.93 15.45 -13.61
CA GLY A 160 18.72 16.03 -12.52
C GLY A 160 17.91 16.63 -11.37
N PHE A 161 16.57 16.69 -11.45
CA PHE A 161 15.75 17.16 -10.32
C PHE A 161 15.83 16.18 -9.14
N LEU A 162 15.58 14.89 -9.39
CA LEU A 162 15.73 13.84 -8.39
C LEU A 162 17.15 13.29 -8.42
N GLN A 163 17.79 13.26 -7.26
CA GLN A 163 19.13 12.68 -7.12
C GLN A 163 19.12 11.18 -7.45
N PRO A 164 19.99 10.67 -8.32
CA PRO A 164 20.07 9.24 -8.60
C PRO A 164 20.33 8.40 -7.34
N LYS A 165 19.80 7.17 -7.32
CA LYS A 165 20.07 6.20 -6.23
C LYS A 165 21.51 5.67 -6.29
N PHE A 166 22.07 5.60 -7.51
CA PHE A 166 23.35 4.95 -7.80
C PHE A 166 24.22 5.87 -8.67
N GLU A 167 25.49 5.51 -8.79
CA GLU A 167 26.45 6.15 -9.68
C GLU A 167 26.00 6.08 -11.16
N PRO A 168 26.44 7.02 -12.03
CA PRO A 168 25.99 7.09 -13.43
C PRO A 168 26.21 5.82 -14.27
N SER A 169 27.15 4.96 -13.88
CA SER A 169 27.43 3.67 -14.53
C SER A 169 26.39 2.58 -14.21
N VAL A 170 25.55 2.79 -13.19
CA VAL A 170 24.49 1.85 -12.79
C VAL A 170 23.15 2.42 -13.24
N GLN A 171 22.73 1.99 -14.42
CA GLN A 171 21.46 2.40 -15.00
C GLN A 171 20.42 1.31 -14.75
N LEU A 172 19.50 1.57 -13.84
CA LEU A 172 18.42 0.66 -13.47
C LEU A 172 17.10 1.39 -13.44
N GLN A 173 16.03 0.68 -13.78
CA GLN A 173 14.67 1.10 -13.52
C GLN A 173 14.11 0.33 -12.32
N GLY A 174 13.32 1.01 -11.50
CA GLY A 174 12.72 0.44 -10.29
C GLY A 174 11.22 0.23 -10.45
N HIS A 175 10.74 -0.91 -9.96
CA HIS A 175 9.34 -1.33 -10.02
C HIS A 175 8.41 -0.38 -9.24
N SER A 176 8.81 0.07 -8.04
CA SER A 176 7.90 0.76 -7.10
C SER A 176 7.25 2.04 -7.62
N ILE A 177 7.97 2.83 -8.42
CA ILE A 177 7.40 4.06 -8.98
C ILE A 177 6.39 3.76 -10.10
N VAL A 178 6.63 2.70 -10.86
CA VAL A 178 5.71 2.25 -11.93
C VAL A 178 4.43 1.73 -11.29
N MET A 179 4.55 0.92 -10.25
CA MET A 179 3.40 0.40 -9.49
C MET A 179 2.56 1.52 -8.88
N ILE A 180 3.16 2.42 -8.09
CA ILE A 180 2.38 3.39 -7.31
C ILE A 180 1.61 4.38 -8.19
N LEU A 181 2.14 4.72 -9.37
CA LEU A 181 1.47 5.66 -10.28
C LEU A 181 0.16 5.10 -10.84
N ILE A 182 0.01 3.77 -10.94
CA ILE A 182 -1.28 3.15 -11.30
C ILE A 182 -2.33 3.48 -10.24
N ASN A 183 -2.02 3.22 -8.97
CA ASN A 183 -2.96 3.45 -7.87
C ASN A 183 -3.28 4.93 -7.66
N VAL A 184 -2.26 5.80 -7.71
CA VAL A 184 -2.46 7.25 -7.56
C VAL A 184 -3.38 7.77 -8.65
N CYS A 185 -3.10 7.44 -9.92
CA CYS A 185 -3.94 7.90 -11.02
C CYS A 185 -5.35 7.31 -10.97
N SER A 186 -5.51 6.06 -10.53
CA SER A 186 -6.83 5.42 -10.32
C SER A 186 -7.69 6.22 -9.33
N ILE A 187 -7.10 6.63 -8.20
CA ILE A 187 -7.80 7.44 -7.19
C ILE A 187 -8.09 8.85 -7.71
N LEU A 188 -7.10 9.52 -8.30
CA LEU A 188 -7.25 10.91 -8.77
C LEU A 188 -8.29 11.05 -9.88
N ARG A 189 -8.49 10.00 -10.70
CA ARG A 189 -9.51 9.98 -11.77
C ARG A 189 -10.95 10.07 -11.22
N GLN A 190 -11.17 9.79 -9.94
CA GLN A 190 -12.49 9.95 -9.31
C GLN A 190 -12.88 11.42 -9.10
N VAL A 191 -11.90 12.33 -9.11
CA VAL A 191 -12.11 13.77 -8.83
C VAL A 191 -11.69 14.67 -9.99
N SER A 192 -11.18 14.10 -11.08
CA SER A 192 -10.66 14.85 -12.21
C SER A 192 -10.70 14.04 -13.51
N ASN A 193 -10.96 14.73 -14.62
CA ASN A 193 -10.91 14.18 -15.98
C ASN A 193 -9.58 14.50 -16.69
N ASP A 194 -8.51 14.74 -15.94
CA ASP A 194 -7.19 15.04 -16.50
C ASP A 194 -6.65 13.87 -17.32
N GLU A 195 -6.46 14.08 -18.63
CA GLU A 195 -6.01 13.05 -19.58
C GLU A 195 -4.65 12.43 -19.21
N ARG A 196 -3.82 13.13 -18.43
CA ARG A 196 -2.54 12.61 -17.95
C ARG A 196 -2.70 11.39 -17.05
N LEU A 197 -3.81 11.27 -16.34
CA LEU A 197 -4.06 10.16 -15.41
C LEU A 197 -4.19 8.84 -16.17
N GLU A 198 -5.07 8.80 -17.17
CA GLU A 198 -5.28 7.62 -18.01
C GLU A 198 -4.01 7.26 -18.79
N LYS A 199 -3.33 8.27 -19.34
CA LYS A 199 -2.05 8.07 -20.03
C LYS A 199 -1.00 7.43 -19.11
N GLN A 200 -0.85 7.94 -17.88
CA GLN A 200 0.14 7.43 -16.93
C GLN A 200 -0.18 5.99 -16.49
N ILE A 201 -1.45 5.63 -16.31
CA ILE A 201 -1.87 4.24 -16.02
C ILE A 201 -1.41 3.32 -17.15
N ASN A 202 -1.76 3.66 -18.39
CA ASN A 202 -1.41 2.85 -19.56
C ASN A 202 0.11 2.71 -19.75
N GLU A 203 0.88 3.78 -19.58
CA GLU A 203 2.35 3.74 -19.62
C GLU A 203 2.95 2.85 -18.52
N SER A 204 2.33 2.84 -17.34
CA SER A 204 2.82 2.04 -16.22
C SER A 204 2.53 0.55 -16.44
N ILE A 205 1.34 0.21 -16.95
CA ILE A 205 0.97 -1.16 -17.32
C ILE A 205 1.90 -1.70 -18.42
N ASP A 206 2.14 -0.92 -19.48
CA ASP A 206 3.07 -1.29 -20.55
C ASP A 206 4.48 -1.57 -20.01
N LYS A 207 4.99 -0.69 -19.14
CA LYS A 207 6.30 -0.88 -18.49
C LYS A 207 6.36 -2.16 -17.67
N LEU A 208 5.34 -2.47 -16.86
CA LEU A 208 5.29 -3.70 -16.08
C LEU A 208 5.38 -4.93 -16.98
N GLN A 209 4.53 -4.99 -18.02
CA GLN A 209 4.46 -6.12 -18.94
C GLN A 209 5.75 -6.28 -19.76
N ARG A 210 6.32 -5.17 -20.24
CA ARG A 210 7.46 -5.19 -21.16
C ARG A 210 8.80 -5.37 -20.44
N TYR A 211 8.96 -4.77 -19.25
CA TYR A 211 10.28 -4.65 -18.62
C TYR A 211 10.43 -5.42 -17.32
N PHE A 212 9.38 -5.54 -16.50
CA PHE A 212 9.54 -6.09 -15.15
C PHE A 212 9.09 -7.54 -15.03
N MET A 213 8.22 -8.01 -15.91
CA MET A 213 7.81 -9.42 -15.96
C MET A 213 8.91 -10.27 -16.60
N HIS A 214 9.43 -11.22 -15.85
CA HIS A 214 10.43 -12.19 -16.30
C HIS A 214 9.88 -13.63 -16.15
N PRO A 215 9.22 -14.16 -17.21
CA PRO A 215 8.61 -15.50 -17.18
C PRO A 215 9.61 -16.63 -16.89
N GLU A 216 10.88 -16.47 -17.26
CA GLU A 216 11.95 -17.44 -16.98
C GLU A 216 12.19 -17.66 -15.48
N PHE A 217 11.84 -16.67 -14.65
CA PHE A 217 11.87 -16.76 -13.19
C PHE A 217 10.48 -16.87 -12.57
N LYS A 218 9.42 -16.79 -13.39
CA LYS A 218 8.03 -16.59 -12.93
C LYS A 218 7.98 -15.48 -11.89
N ALA A 219 8.49 -14.29 -12.22
CA ALA A 219 8.60 -13.21 -11.26
C ALA A 219 8.36 -11.85 -11.91
N LEU A 220 7.91 -10.92 -11.10
CA LEU A 220 8.02 -9.48 -11.35
C LEU A 220 9.23 -8.99 -10.56
N LEU A 221 10.28 -8.52 -11.24
CA LEU A 221 11.54 -8.15 -10.57
C LEU A 221 11.48 -6.74 -10.00
N GLU A 222 12.14 -6.49 -8.86
CA GLU A 222 12.14 -5.17 -8.23
C GLU A 222 12.93 -4.12 -9.01
N CYS A 223 13.98 -4.55 -9.71
CA CYS A 223 14.86 -3.68 -10.49
C CYS A 223 15.33 -4.41 -11.76
N VAL A 224 15.34 -3.69 -12.88
CA VAL A 224 15.78 -4.19 -14.21
C VAL A 224 16.66 -3.16 -14.92
N GLY A 225 17.33 -3.57 -16.00
CA GLY A 225 18.07 -2.67 -16.86
C GLY A 225 17.16 -1.65 -17.59
N PRO A 226 17.73 -0.65 -18.28
CA PRO A 226 16.98 0.41 -18.94
C PRO A 226 15.99 -0.06 -20.00
N ASN A 227 16.15 -1.26 -20.56
CA ASN A 227 15.20 -1.83 -21.53
C ASN A 227 14.58 -3.14 -21.02
N GLY A 228 14.56 -3.36 -19.70
CA GLY A 228 14.05 -4.60 -19.09
C GLY A 228 15.05 -5.73 -19.06
N GLU A 229 16.35 -5.46 -19.27
CA GLU A 229 17.35 -6.51 -19.23
C GLU A 229 17.51 -7.06 -17.81
N PHE A 230 17.54 -8.39 -17.69
CA PHE A 230 18.00 -9.03 -16.46
C PHE A 230 19.50 -8.85 -16.33
N ILE A 231 19.92 -8.06 -15.33
CA ILE A 231 21.33 -7.91 -14.95
C ILE A 231 21.58 -8.88 -13.80
N ASN A 232 22.65 -9.67 -13.83
CA ASN A 232 22.88 -10.69 -12.80
C ASN A 232 23.61 -10.11 -11.56
N THR A 233 22.90 -9.35 -10.73
CA THR A 233 23.40 -8.82 -9.44
C THR A 233 22.42 -9.09 -8.31
N ASN A 234 22.84 -8.98 -7.05
CA ASN A 234 21.92 -9.15 -5.92
C ASN A 234 20.69 -8.25 -6.02
N MET A 235 20.87 -6.96 -6.36
CA MET A 235 19.80 -5.97 -6.44
C MET A 235 18.73 -6.34 -7.47
N THR A 236 19.14 -6.81 -8.63
CA THR A 236 18.27 -7.13 -9.78
C THR A 236 17.78 -8.57 -9.77
N ARG A 237 18.30 -9.41 -8.87
CA ARG A 237 17.71 -10.73 -8.54
C ARG A 237 16.63 -10.65 -7.46
N THR A 238 16.52 -9.53 -6.75
CA THR A 238 15.56 -9.35 -5.67
C THR A 238 14.13 -9.44 -6.19
N ILE A 239 13.37 -10.32 -5.55
CA ILE A 239 11.92 -10.40 -5.62
C ILE A 239 11.39 -9.93 -4.27
N ASN A 240 10.43 -9.01 -4.26
CA ASN A 240 9.60 -8.73 -3.08
C ASN A 240 8.19 -9.27 -3.35
N PRO A 241 7.82 -10.45 -2.81
CA PRO A 241 6.52 -11.04 -3.08
C PRO A 241 5.36 -10.12 -2.70
N GLY A 242 5.42 -9.45 -1.55
CA GLY A 242 4.37 -8.53 -1.11
C GLY A 242 4.12 -7.39 -2.10
N HIS A 243 5.18 -6.81 -2.65
CA HIS A 243 5.11 -5.69 -3.59
C HIS A 243 4.55 -6.13 -4.96
N CYS A 244 4.92 -7.34 -5.39
CA CYS A 244 4.36 -7.94 -6.60
C CYS A 244 2.87 -8.28 -6.43
N ILE A 245 2.48 -8.77 -5.25
CA ILE A 245 1.08 -9.00 -4.90
C ILE A 245 0.29 -7.68 -4.85
N GLU A 246 0.87 -6.61 -4.28
CA GLU A 246 0.27 -5.27 -4.29
C GLU A 246 0.02 -4.78 -5.73
N THR A 247 1.01 -4.95 -6.59
CA THR A 247 0.90 -4.64 -8.02
C THR A 247 -0.22 -5.43 -8.68
N SER A 248 -0.33 -6.72 -8.38
CA SER A 248 -1.36 -7.58 -8.98
C SER A 248 -2.76 -7.06 -8.69
N TRP A 249 -3.07 -6.64 -7.46
CA TRP A 249 -4.41 -6.16 -7.16
C TRP A 249 -4.67 -4.73 -7.64
N PHE A 250 -3.65 -3.88 -7.77
CA PHE A 250 -3.80 -2.61 -8.51
C PHE A 250 -4.20 -2.86 -9.97
N LEU A 251 -3.61 -3.86 -10.63
CA LEU A 251 -3.99 -4.24 -12.00
C LEU A 251 -5.39 -4.87 -12.05
N MET A 252 -5.79 -5.65 -11.04
CA MET A 252 -7.17 -6.17 -10.96
C MET A 252 -8.20 -5.06 -10.72
N GLU A 253 -7.86 -4.04 -9.92
CA GLU A 253 -8.71 -2.86 -9.75
C GLU A 253 -8.89 -2.10 -11.06
N GLU A 254 -7.80 -1.88 -11.82
CA GLU A 254 -7.89 -1.25 -13.15
C GLU A 254 -8.63 -2.14 -14.15
N ALA A 255 -8.42 -3.46 -14.14
CA ALA A 255 -9.16 -4.40 -14.97
C ALA A 255 -10.66 -4.30 -14.68
N ARG A 256 -11.05 -4.29 -13.39
CA ARG A 256 -12.45 -4.11 -12.96
C ARG A 256 -13.04 -2.80 -13.48
N HIS A 257 -12.29 -1.69 -13.39
CA HIS A 257 -12.71 -0.40 -13.94
C HIS A 257 -12.96 -0.48 -15.46
N ARG A 258 -12.14 -1.27 -16.18
CA ARG A 258 -12.29 -1.56 -17.61
C ARG A 258 -13.19 -2.77 -17.91
N GLN A 259 -14.21 -2.99 -17.07
CA GLN A 259 -15.20 -4.07 -17.23
C GLN A 259 -14.55 -5.46 -17.32
N TRP A 260 -13.55 -5.69 -16.48
CA TRP A 260 -12.72 -6.90 -16.45
C TRP A 260 -11.99 -7.16 -17.76
N ASP A 261 -11.29 -6.14 -18.28
CA ASP A 261 -10.42 -6.27 -19.47
C ASP A 261 -9.53 -7.51 -19.35
N LYS A 262 -9.76 -8.47 -20.26
CA LYS A 262 -9.19 -9.82 -20.12
C LYS A 262 -7.66 -9.83 -20.19
N PRO A 263 -6.98 -9.16 -21.15
CA PRO A 263 -5.51 -9.14 -21.18
C PRO A 263 -4.88 -8.56 -19.90
N LEU A 264 -5.47 -7.50 -19.36
CA LEU A 264 -5.00 -6.90 -18.10
C LEU A 264 -5.25 -7.83 -16.91
N LEU A 265 -6.44 -8.46 -16.84
CA LEU A 265 -6.77 -9.42 -15.80
C LEU A 265 -5.83 -10.64 -15.85
N ASP A 266 -5.57 -11.21 -17.04
CA ASP A 266 -4.64 -12.34 -17.21
C ASP A 266 -3.22 -11.98 -16.72
N THR A 267 -2.78 -10.75 -17.01
CA THR A 267 -1.49 -10.22 -16.51
C THR A 267 -1.49 -10.16 -14.98
N ALA A 268 -2.53 -9.59 -14.39
CA ALA A 268 -2.66 -9.44 -12.95
C ALA A 268 -2.68 -10.79 -12.22
N LEU A 269 -3.47 -11.75 -12.70
CA LEU A 269 -3.57 -13.10 -12.14
C LEU A 269 -2.25 -13.87 -12.27
N THR A 270 -1.54 -13.70 -13.39
CA THR A 270 -0.21 -14.29 -13.59
C THR A 270 0.78 -13.78 -12.55
N ILE A 271 0.83 -12.47 -12.32
CA ILE A 271 1.70 -11.86 -11.29
C ILE A 271 1.30 -12.37 -9.90
N PHE A 272 0.01 -12.46 -9.60
CA PHE A 272 -0.45 -12.94 -8.30
C PHE A 272 -0.06 -14.41 -8.06
N ASP A 273 -0.30 -15.28 -9.04
CA ASP A 273 0.03 -16.71 -8.94
C ASP A 273 1.53 -16.93 -8.76
N TRP A 274 2.36 -16.22 -9.53
CA TRP A 274 3.81 -16.24 -9.38
C TRP A 274 4.29 -15.75 -8.01
N SER A 275 3.71 -14.66 -7.54
CA SER A 275 4.12 -14.04 -6.27
C SER A 275 3.65 -14.86 -5.06
N TRP A 276 2.53 -15.57 -5.18
CA TRP A 276 2.12 -16.56 -4.20
C TRP A 276 3.15 -17.68 -4.09
N ASP A 277 3.59 -18.25 -5.21
CA ASP A 277 4.58 -19.34 -5.23
C ASP A 277 5.93 -18.91 -4.65
N TRP A 278 6.37 -17.68 -4.92
CA TRP A 278 7.58 -17.11 -4.32
C TRP A 278 7.42 -16.73 -2.86
N GLY A 279 6.22 -16.28 -2.47
CA GLY A 279 5.97 -15.62 -1.20
C GLY A 279 5.48 -16.52 -0.08
N TRP A 280 4.66 -17.52 -0.37
CA TRP A 280 4.09 -18.37 0.68
C TRP A 280 5.14 -19.34 1.24
N ASP A 281 5.42 -19.23 2.54
CA ASP A 281 6.33 -20.14 3.21
C ASP A 281 5.64 -21.46 3.56
N GLN A 282 6.10 -22.55 2.93
CA GLN A 282 5.51 -23.87 3.13
C GLN A 282 5.76 -24.44 4.53
N GLU A 283 6.78 -23.95 5.24
CA GLU A 283 7.15 -24.47 6.57
C GLU A 283 6.40 -23.76 7.70
N PHE A 284 6.37 -22.43 7.67
CA PHE A 284 5.79 -21.61 8.75
C PHE A 284 4.52 -20.84 8.36
N GLY A 285 4.10 -20.91 7.09
CA GLY A 285 3.01 -20.10 6.54
C GLY A 285 3.37 -18.61 6.43
N GLY A 286 2.48 -17.83 5.84
CA GLY A 286 2.63 -16.38 5.68
C GLY A 286 3.65 -15.98 4.61
N ILE A 287 3.48 -14.76 4.11
CA ILE A 287 4.29 -14.19 3.04
C ILE A 287 5.61 -13.67 3.61
N ILE A 288 6.70 -14.22 3.12
CA ILE A 288 8.07 -13.73 3.34
C ILE A 288 8.36 -12.41 2.62
N ASN A 289 9.34 -11.66 3.14
CA ASN A 289 9.65 -10.31 2.70
C ASN A 289 10.41 -10.25 1.35
N PHE A 290 11.47 -11.04 1.18
CA PHE A 290 12.31 -11.03 -0.03
C PHE A 290 12.78 -12.44 -0.45
N ARG A 291 12.99 -12.62 -1.75
CA ARG A 291 13.66 -13.77 -2.37
C ARG A 291 14.66 -13.34 -3.42
N ASP A 292 15.52 -14.28 -3.82
CA ASP A 292 16.42 -14.14 -4.96
C ASP A 292 15.88 -15.03 -6.10
N CYS A 293 15.71 -14.48 -7.30
CA CYS A 293 15.13 -15.20 -8.44
C CYS A 293 15.95 -16.41 -8.93
N LYS A 294 17.18 -16.57 -8.45
CA LYS A 294 18.03 -17.75 -8.67
C LYS A 294 18.15 -18.66 -7.45
N ASN A 295 17.33 -18.46 -6.42
CA ASN A 295 17.38 -19.17 -5.13
C ASN A 295 18.74 -19.08 -4.42
N LEU A 296 19.47 -17.99 -4.63
CA LEU A 296 20.68 -17.71 -3.86
C LEU A 296 20.32 -17.06 -2.51
N PRO A 297 21.23 -17.08 -1.51
CA PRO A 297 21.02 -16.35 -0.27
C PRO A 297 20.75 -14.86 -0.55
N SER A 298 19.64 -14.34 -0.04
CA SER A 298 19.28 -12.93 -0.18
C SER A 298 20.29 -12.03 0.55
N GLN A 299 20.51 -10.83 0.01
CA GLN A 299 21.36 -9.83 0.64
C GLN A 299 20.69 -9.14 1.84
N ASP A 300 19.35 -9.12 1.88
CA ASP A 300 18.61 -8.48 2.96
C ASP A 300 18.47 -9.42 4.17
N TYR A 301 18.88 -8.96 5.36
CA TYR A 301 18.82 -9.76 6.58
C TYR A 301 17.39 -10.06 7.04
N ALA A 302 16.41 -9.25 6.61
CA ALA A 302 14.99 -9.43 6.92
C ALA A 302 14.24 -10.21 5.83
N GLN A 303 14.95 -10.94 4.95
CA GLN A 303 14.37 -11.61 3.77
C GLN A 303 13.24 -12.60 4.09
N ASP A 304 13.33 -13.34 5.19
CA ASP A 304 12.33 -14.34 5.58
C ASP A 304 11.43 -13.89 6.74
N MET A 305 11.62 -12.67 7.23
CA MET A 305 10.71 -12.08 8.21
C MET A 305 9.30 -11.95 7.61
N LYS A 306 8.30 -12.00 8.49
CA LYS A 306 6.90 -11.80 8.12
C LYS A 306 6.49 -10.40 8.50
N PHE A 307 6.48 -9.52 7.51
CA PHE A 307 6.00 -8.15 7.69
C PHE A 307 4.48 -8.16 7.61
N TRP A 308 3.82 -7.20 8.26
CA TRP A 308 2.36 -7.10 8.28
C TRP A 308 1.77 -6.80 6.89
N TRP A 309 2.41 -5.90 6.13
CA TRP A 309 1.83 -5.36 4.91
C TRP A 309 1.74 -6.39 3.76
N PRO A 310 2.73 -7.28 3.48
CA PRO A 310 2.57 -8.30 2.45
C PRO A 310 1.37 -9.21 2.70
N GLN A 311 1.05 -9.48 3.97
CA GLN A 311 -0.12 -10.27 4.33
C GLN A 311 -1.41 -9.51 4.02
N CYS A 312 -1.45 -8.22 4.38
CA CYS A 312 -2.57 -7.33 4.09
C CYS A 312 -2.86 -7.29 2.58
N GLU A 313 -1.82 -7.14 1.75
CA GLU A 313 -1.97 -7.11 0.29
C GLU A 313 -2.44 -8.44 -0.30
N THR A 314 -2.01 -9.54 0.29
CA THR A 314 -2.39 -10.89 -0.15
C THR A 314 -3.85 -11.21 0.16
N ILE A 315 -4.37 -10.71 1.29
CA ILE A 315 -5.81 -10.78 1.60
C ILE A 315 -6.62 -10.05 0.52
N ILE A 316 -6.26 -8.81 0.20
CA ILE A 316 -6.93 -7.99 -0.82
C ILE A 316 -6.87 -8.68 -2.19
N ALA A 317 -5.67 -9.10 -2.63
CA ALA A 317 -5.46 -9.72 -3.93
C ALA A 317 -6.24 -11.02 -4.09
N SER A 318 -6.34 -11.84 -3.03
CA SER A 318 -7.12 -13.08 -3.06
C SER A 318 -8.61 -12.83 -3.30
N LEU A 319 -9.18 -11.81 -2.64
CA LEU A 319 -10.59 -11.44 -2.83
C LEU A 319 -10.84 -10.85 -4.21
N TYR A 320 -9.97 -9.96 -4.70
CA TYR A 320 -10.08 -9.44 -6.07
C TYR A 320 -10.04 -10.56 -7.11
N ALA A 321 -9.10 -11.49 -6.98
CA ALA A 321 -8.96 -12.61 -7.91
C ALA A 321 -10.19 -13.53 -7.89
N TYR A 322 -10.75 -13.80 -6.70
CA TYR A 322 -11.98 -14.56 -6.58
C TYR A 322 -13.19 -13.83 -7.19
N LEU A 323 -13.35 -12.54 -6.89
CA LEU A 323 -14.40 -11.70 -7.49
C LEU A 323 -14.33 -11.68 -9.02
N ALA A 324 -13.12 -11.63 -9.59
CA ALA A 324 -12.93 -11.57 -11.03
C ALA A 324 -13.21 -12.89 -11.75
N THR A 325 -13.03 -14.03 -11.08
CA THR A 325 -12.95 -15.35 -11.76
C THR A 325 -13.95 -16.38 -11.26
N GLY A 326 -14.42 -16.28 -10.01
CA GLY A 326 -15.16 -17.33 -9.32
C GLY A 326 -14.33 -18.60 -9.03
N ASP A 327 -13.00 -18.59 -9.22
CA ASP A 327 -12.15 -19.76 -9.02
C ASP A 327 -11.85 -19.99 -7.53
N ASP A 328 -12.34 -21.11 -6.99
CA ASP A 328 -12.19 -21.51 -5.59
C ASP A 328 -10.75 -21.54 -5.09
N LYS A 329 -9.74 -21.66 -5.97
CA LYS A 329 -8.33 -21.59 -5.55
C LYS A 329 -8.01 -20.26 -4.87
N TYR A 330 -8.63 -19.15 -5.30
CA TYR A 330 -8.39 -17.83 -4.73
C TYR A 330 -9.11 -17.64 -3.40
N LEU A 331 -10.29 -18.23 -3.23
CA LEU A 331 -10.98 -18.26 -1.94
C LEU A 331 -10.22 -19.12 -0.92
N GLN A 332 -9.61 -20.23 -1.36
CA GLN A 332 -8.73 -21.05 -0.53
C GLN A 332 -7.45 -20.30 -0.12
N ARG A 333 -6.84 -19.54 -1.04
CA ARG A 333 -5.71 -18.65 -0.71
C ARG A 333 -6.10 -17.60 0.30
N HIS A 334 -7.25 -16.95 0.11
CA HIS A 334 -7.80 -16.00 1.08
C HIS A 334 -7.96 -16.64 2.47
N GLN A 335 -8.50 -17.87 2.53
CA GLN A 335 -8.59 -18.61 3.79
C GLN A 335 -7.22 -18.81 4.44
N GLN A 336 -6.24 -19.34 3.70
CA GLN A 336 -4.91 -19.62 4.23
C GLN A 336 -4.22 -18.36 4.76
N ILE A 337 -4.22 -17.27 3.98
CA ILE A 337 -3.57 -16.03 4.39
C ILE A 337 -4.30 -15.36 5.56
N SER A 338 -5.63 -15.35 5.57
CA SER A 338 -6.41 -14.70 6.61
C SER A 338 -6.31 -15.47 7.94
N GLU A 339 -6.38 -16.80 7.91
CA GLU A 339 -6.16 -17.63 9.10
C GLU A 339 -4.76 -17.42 9.70
N TRP A 340 -3.72 -17.42 8.85
CA TRP A 340 -2.35 -17.17 9.32
C TRP A 340 -2.19 -15.75 9.88
N THR A 341 -2.66 -14.74 9.15
CA THR A 341 -2.55 -13.33 9.52
C THR A 341 -3.20 -13.07 10.88
N TYR A 342 -4.44 -13.51 11.06
CA TYR A 342 -5.21 -13.26 12.27
C TYR A 342 -4.72 -14.07 13.48
N ALA A 343 -4.00 -15.18 13.25
CA ALA A 343 -3.38 -15.94 14.33
C ALA A 343 -2.09 -15.28 14.88
N HIS A 344 -1.38 -14.48 14.08
CA HIS A 344 -0.02 -14.02 14.41
C HIS A 344 0.13 -12.50 14.57
N LEU A 345 -0.58 -11.70 13.76
CA LEU A 345 -0.35 -10.25 13.72
C LEU A 345 -1.18 -9.45 14.74
N PRO A 346 -2.48 -9.73 14.96
CA PRO A 346 -3.23 -9.06 16.02
C PRO A 346 -2.59 -9.27 17.38
N ASP A 347 -2.37 -8.18 18.11
CA ASP A 347 -1.92 -8.26 19.50
C ASP A 347 -3.12 -8.58 20.41
N LYS A 348 -2.94 -9.54 21.31
CA LYS A 348 -3.99 -10.02 22.21
C LYS A 348 -4.21 -9.07 23.39
N ASP A 349 -3.19 -8.30 23.75
CA ASP A 349 -3.20 -7.47 24.96
C ASP A 349 -3.47 -5.99 24.67
N TYR A 350 -3.10 -5.51 23.48
CA TYR A 350 -3.25 -4.11 23.07
C TYR A 350 -3.86 -3.99 21.67
N PRO A 351 -4.68 -2.96 21.38
CA PRO A 351 -5.21 -2.71 20.04
C PRO A 351 -4.12 -2.48 18.98
N GLU A 352 -4.47 -2.60 17.70
CA GLU A 352 -3.54 -2.73 16.56
C GLU A 352 -2.73 -4.04 16.56
N TRP A 353 -2.22 -4.36 15.39
CA TRP A 353 -1.36 -5.47 15.04
C TRP A 353 0.12 -5.12 15.18
N TYR A 354 0.92 -6.14 15.42
CA TYR A 354 2.36 -6.08 15.25
C TYR A 354 2.74 -5.77 13.80
N GLY A 355 3.92 -5.20 13.60
CA GLY A 355 4.48 -4.96 12.26
C GLY A 355 5.38 -6.08 11.77
N TYR A 356 6.20 -6.63 12.66
CA TYR A 356 7.38 -7.39 12.26
C TYR A 356 7.49 -8.65 13.10
N LEU A 357 7.41 -9.79 12.42
CA LEU A 357 7.57 -11.11 13.02
C LEU A 357 8.83 -11.78 12.45
N HIS A 358 9.43 -12.65 13.25
CA HIS A 358 10.41 -13.61 12.78
C HIS A 358 9.75 -14.59 11.79
N ARG A 359 10.57 -15.37 11.07
CA ARG A 359 10.08 -16.33 10.06
C ARG A 359 9.04 -17.32 10.64
N ASP A 360 9.21 -17.71 11.90
CA ASP A 360 8.33 -18.63 12.62
C ASP A 360 7.03 -18.00 13.13
N GLY A 361 6.80 -16.71 12.86
CA GLY A 361 5.61 -15.98 13.30
C GLY A 361 5.69 -15.41 14.72
N THR A 362 6.82 -15.57 15.43
CA THR A 362 7.02 -14.92 16.74
C THR A 362 7.31 -13.42 16.58
N VAL A 363 6.92 -12.61 17.57
CA VAL A 363 7.08 -11.15 17.51
C VAL A 363 8.56 -10.77 17.55
N ALA A 364 9.04 -10.10 16.50
CA ALA A 364 10.41 -9.60 16.42
C ALA A 364 10.52 -8.16 16.94
N GLN A 365 9.50 -7.34 16.68
CA GLN A 365 9.45 -5.94 17.08
C GLN A 365 8.03 -5.60 17.54
N PRO A 366 7.84 -5.24 18.82
CA PRO A 366 6.50 -5.16 19.42
C PRO A 366 5.80 -3.81 19.23
N ALA A 367 6.47 -2.79 18.70
CA ALA A 367 5.84 -1.46 18.59
C ALA A 367 4.74 -1.48 17.52
N LYS A 368 3.67 -0.71 17.73
CA LYS A 368 2.55 -0.64 16.79
C LYS A 368 2.84 0.26 15.59
N GLY A 369 3.86 1.14 15.68
CA GLY A 369 4.31 1.87 14.51
C GLY A 369 5.73 2.44 14.61
N ASN A 370 6.18 2.98 13.48
CA ASN A 370 7.44 3.67 13.29
C ASN A 370 7.35 4.52 11.99
N LEU A 371 8.47 5.02 11.47
CA LEU A 371 8.45 5.82 10.23
C LEU A 371 7.93 5.08 8.97
N TYR A 372 7.87 3.75 9.00
CA TYR A 372 7.45 2.87 7.90
C TYR A 372 6.19 2.04 8.21
N LYS A 373 5.78 1.88 9.48
CA LYS A 373 4.48 1.32 9.88
C LYS A 373 3.60 2.37 10.55
N GLY A 374 2.37 2.46 10.08
CA GLY A 374 1.34 3.35 10.60
C GLY A 374 -0.03 3.00 9.98
N PRO A 375 -1.05 3.85 10.20
CA PRO A 375 -2.42 3.58 9.77
C PRO A 375 -2.57 3.69 8.24
N PHE A 376 -2.25 2.60 7.54
CA PHE A 376 -2.46 2.48 6.10
C PHE A 376 -2.82 1.07 5.69
N HIS A 377 -1.84 0.15 5.63
CA HIS A 377 -2.06 -1.20 5.06
C HIS A 377 -3.11 -2.01 5.83
N VAL A 378 -3.09 -1.99 7.17
CA VAL A 378 -4.09 -2.70 8.00
C VAL A 378 -5.51 -2.13 7.79
N PRO A 379 -5.77 -0.83 8.06
CA PRO A 379 -7.11 -0.29 7.85
C PRO A 379 -7.55 -0.31 6.37
N ARG A 380 -6.65 -0.07 5.41
CA ARG A 380 -6.95 -0.18 3.97
C ARG A 380 -7.38 -1.59 3.60
N MET A 381 -6.65 -2.61 4.07
CA MET A 381 -7.03 -4.00 3.84
C MET A 381 -8.41 -4.30 4.39
N MET A 382 -8.72 -3.86 5.62
CA MET A 382 -10.05 -4.09 6.20
C MET A 382 -11.15 -3.41 5.39
N MET A 383 -10.96 -2.14 4.99
CA MET A 383 -11.96 -1.41 4.20
C MET A 383 -12.16 -1.99 2.80
N LYS A 384 -11.06 -2.29 2.08
CA LYS A 384 -11.11 -2.90 0.74
C LYS A 384 -11.71 -4.30 0.80
N SER A 385 -11.29 -5.12 1.76
CA SER A 385 -11.77 -6.50 1.90
C SER A 385 -13.23 -6.56 2.33
N PHE A 386 -13.68 -5.63 3.19
CA PHE A 386 -15.10 -5.46 3.50
C PHE A 386 -15.92 -5.19 2.24
N ALA A 387 -15.50 -4.23 1.40
CA ALA A 387 -16.18 -3.92 0.15
C ALA A 387 -16.18 -5.12 -0.81
N LEU A 388 -15.03 -5.77 -1.01
CA LEU A 388 -14.91 -6.92 -1.90
C LEU A 388 -15.76 -8.11 -1.44
N CYS A 389 -15.80 -8.42 -0.15
CA CYS A 389 -16.67 -9.47 0.37
C CYS A 389 -18.15 -9.18 0.05
N ASN A 390 -18.60 -7.94 0.23
CA ASN A 390 -19.97 -7.55 -0.10
C ASN A 390 -20.24 -7.63 -1.61
N ASP A 391 -19.32 -7.15 -2.45
CA ASP A 391 -19.44 -7.26 -3.92
C ASP A 391 -19.57 -8.72 -4.38
N ILE A 392 -18.83 -9.64 -3.76
CA ILE A 392 -18.92 -11.08 -4.06
C ILE A 392 -20.25 -11.64 -3.56
N LEU A 393 -20.68 -11.27 -2.35
CA LEU A 393 -21.95 -11.74 -1.78
C LEU A 393 -23.17 -11.30 -2.60
N GLU A 394 -23.11 -10.14 -3.26
CA GLU A 394 -24.15 -9.69 -4.18
C GLU A 394 -24.25 -10.54 -5.46
N GLN A 395 -23.16 -11.25 -5.82
CA GLN A 395 -23.12 -12.14 -6.98
C GLN A 395 -23.47 -13.61 -6.65
N LEU A 396 -23.56 -13.96 -5.35
CA LEU A 396 -23.86 -15.31 -4.81
C LEU A 396 -25.31 -15.48 -4.33
#